data_AF-A0AA38Q3T3-F1
#
_entry.id   AF-A0AA38Q3T3-F1
#
_cell.length_a   1.000
_cell.length_b   1.000
_cell.length_c   1.000
_cell.angle_alpha   90.00
_cell.angle_beta   90.00
_cell.angle_gamma   90.00
#
_symmetry.space_group_name_H-M   'P 1'
#
loop_
_entity.id
_entity.type
_entity.pdbx_description
1 polymer ?
#
loop_
_entity_poly.entity_id
_entity_poly.type
_entity_poly.pdbx_seq_one_letter_code
_entity_poly.pdbx_strand_id
1 'polypeptide(L)' 'KGQKSDKECTNCARKGHVKEDCYRKGGGKEGQYPSWWRGKKETAASTNANLS' A
#
# COMPACT_ATOMS: atom_id res chain seq x y z
N LYS A 1 -26.44 -6.02 5.68
CA LYS A 1 -25.19 -6.73 6.05
C LYS A 1 -24.09 -6.23 5.13
N GLY A 2 -23.12 -5.48 5.65
CA GLY A 2 -22.11 -4.77 4.85
C GLY A 2 -21.25 -5.73 4.04
N GLN A 3 -21.25 -5.54 2.72
CA GLN A 3 -20.39 -6.23 1.77
C GLN A 3 -18.97 -5.71 1.98
N LYS A 4 -18.28 -6.23 3.00
CA LYS A 4 -16.83 -6.07 3.12
C LYS A 4 -16.29 -6.95 2.02
N SER A 5 -15.98 -6.39 0.87
CA SER A 5 -15.41 -7.14 -0.24
C SER A 5 -14.16 -7.87 0.27
N ASP A 6 -14.27 -9.17 0.54
CA ASP A 6 -13.19 -10.11 0.87
C ASP A 6 -12.32 -10.33 -0.38
N LYS A 7 -11.89 -9.25 -1.02
CA LYS A 7 -11.01 -9.30 -2.18
C LYS A 7 -9.70 -9.90 -1.72
N GLU A 8 -9.45 -11.12 -2.18
CA GLU A 8 -8.21 -11.84 -1.99
C GLU A 8 -7.27 -11.53 -3.14
N CYS A 9 -6.05 -11.16 -2.79
CA CYS A 9 -5.02 -10.88 -3.75
C CYS A 9 -4.46 -12.18 -4.31
N THR A 10 -4.60 -12.41 -5.61
CA THR A 10 -4.04 -13.60 -6.28
C THR A 10 -2.52 -13.60 -6.39
N ASN A 11 -1.86 -12.45 -6.20
CA ASN A 11 -0.39 -12.36 -6.19
C ASN A 11 0.21 -12.70 -4.82
N CYS A 12 -0.40 -12.25 -3.72
CA CYS A 12 0.16 -12.41 -2.38
C CYS A 12 -0.67 -13.25 -1.41
N ALA A 13 -1.81 -13.78 -1.86
CA ALA A 13 -2.77 -14.58 -1.10
C ALA A 13 -3.30 -13.89 0.19
N ARG A 14 -3.33 -12.56 0.22
CA ARG A 14 -3.88 -11.78 1.34
C ARG A 14 -5.22 -11.15 0.99
N LYS A 15 -6.12 -11.11 1.97
CA LYS A 15 -7.42 -10.46 1.87
C LYS A 15 -7.34 -8.97 2.14
N GLY A 16 -8.28 -8.21 1.58
CA GLY A 16 -8.40 -6.76 1.71
C GLY A 16 -7.96 -5.96 0.47
N HIS A 17 -7.34 -6.60 -0.51
CA HIS A 17 -6.94 -5.98 -1.79
C HIS A 17 -6.89 -7.04 -2.90
N VAL A 18 -6.99 -6.62 -4.16
CA VAL A 18 -6.79 -7.51 -5.33
C VAL A 18 -5.36 -7.40 -5.87
N LYS A 19 -4.98 -8.24 -6.85
CA LYS A 19 -3.65 -8.18 -7.50
C LYS A 19 -3.31 -6.78 -8.03
N GLU A 20 -4.27 -6.08 -8.60
CA GLU A 20 -4.09 -4.73 -9.14
C GLU A 20 -3.72 -3.71 -8.05
N ASP A 21 -4.26 -3.87 -6.86
CA ASP A 21 -3.94 -3.05 -5.67
C ASP A 21 -2.79 -3.63 -4.84
N CYS A 22 -2.13 -4.69 -5.31
CA CYS A 22 -1.04 -5.31 -4.56
C CYS A 22 0.25 -4.55 -4.75
N TYR A 23 0.85 -4.13 -3.63
CA TYR A 23 2.12 -3.42 -3.63
C TYR A 23 3.33 -4.35 -3.61
N ARG A 24 3.13 -5.66 -3.37
CA ARG A 24 4.20 -6.65 -3.39
C ARG A 24 4.73 -6.88 -4.81
N LYS A 25 5.89 -7.54 -4.89
CA LYS A 25 6.51 -7.92 -6.16
C LYS A 25 5.55 -8.77 -7.02
N GLY A 26 5.34 -8.39 -8.27
CA GLY A 26 4.39 -8.98 -9.23
C GLY A 26 2.95 -8.50 -9.08
N GLY A 27 2.69 -7.51 -8.22
CA GLY A 27 1.41 -6.83 -8.06
C GLY A 27 1.28 -5.61 -8.98
N GLY A 28 0.04 -5.13 -9.18
CA GLY A 28 -0.23 -3.98 -10.05
C GLY A 28 0.31 -2.65 -9.52
N LYS A 29 0.61 -2.57 -8.22
CA LYS A 29 1.21 -1.41 -7.56
C LYS A 29 2.60 -1.73 -7.01
N GLU A 30 3.30 -2.68 -7.62
CA GLU A 30 4.69 -3.00 -7.25
C GLU A 30 5.53 -1.70 -7.16
N GLY A 31 6.19 -1.48 -6.02
CA GLY A 31 7.04 -0.31 -5.82
C GLY A 31 6.30 1.00 -5.50
N GLN A 32 4.99 1.07 -5.71
CA GLN A 32 4.14 2.24 -5.42
C GLN A 32 3.62 2.24 -3.98
N TYR A 33 4.45 1.81 -3.02
CA TYR A 33 4.04 1.70 -1.62
C TYR A 33 3.67 3.06 -1.06
N PRO A 34 2.46 3.23 -0.49
CA PRO A 34 2.12 4.49 0.14
C PRO A 34 2.97 4.71 1.38
N SER A 35 3.18 5.97 1.75
CA SER A 35 4.05 6.38 2.86
C SER A 35 3.71 5.71 4.20
N TRP A 36 2.44 5.34 4.41
CA TRP A 36 1.97 4.62 5.59
C TRP A 36 2.20 3.10 5.56
N TRP A 37 2.59 2.51 4.42
CA TRP A 37 2.76 1.05 4.25
C TRP A 37 4.10 0.55 4.77
N ARG A 38 5.17 1.34 4.66
CA ARG A 38 6.46 1.02 5.28
C ARG A 38 6.43 1.42 6.75
N GLY A 39 6.21 0.44 7.61
CA GLY A 39 6.33 0.59 9.05
C GLY A 39 7.72 1.12 9.46
N LYS A 40 7.75 2.38 9.89
CA LYS A 40 8.53 2.89 11.02
C LYS A 40 10.03 2.53 11.05
N LYS A 41 10.71 2.81 9.96
CA LYS A 41 12.11 3.29 9.91
C LYS A 41 12.05 4.27 8.74
N GLU A 42 12.03 5.59 8.89
CA GLU A 42 12.98 6.42 9.60
C GLU A 42 12.34 7.79 9.90
N THR A 43 12.69 8.38 11.04
CA THR A 43 12.53 9.79 11.35
C THR A 43 13.44 10.66 10.46
N ALA A 44 13.32 10.56 9.13
CA ALA A 44 14.20 11.29 8.21
C ALA A 44 13.62 11.33 6.78
N ALA A 45 12.61 12.18 6.54
CA ALA A 45 12.38 12.89 5.26
C ALA A 45 10.96 13.50 5.24
N SER A 46 10.74 14.52 6.05
CA SER A 46 9.83 15.60 5.65
C SER A 46 10.50 16.91 6.01
N THR A 47 11.55 17.21 5.24
CA THR A 47 12.10 18.56 5.20
C THR A 47 11.20 19.38 4.32
N ASN A 48 10.59 20.41 4.92
CA ASN A 48 10.10 21.66 4.33
C ASN A 48 9.27 21.57 3.04
N ALA A 49 7.95 21.70 3.18
CA ALA A 49 7.13 22.39 2.20
C ALA A 49 6.90 23.83 2.71
N ASN A 50 7.67 24.78 2.16
CA ASN A 50 7.35 26.20 2.23
C ASN A 50 6.05 26.43 1.44
N LEU A 51 5.04 27.03 2.06
CA LEU A 51 3.95 27.69 1.35
C LEU A 51 3.76 29.07 1.99
N SER A 52 4.30 30.05 1.25
CA SER A 52 4.18 31.52 1.23
C SER A 52 3.51 32.24 2.39
#